data_AF-A0AAD2PX17-F1
#
_entry.id   AF-A0AAD2PX17-F1
#
_cell.length_a   1.000
_cell.length_b   1.000
_cell.length_c   1.000
_cell.angle_alpha   90.00
_cell.angle_beta   90.00
_cell.angle_gamma   90.00
#
_symmetry.space_group_name_H-M   'P 1'
#
loop_
_entity.id
_entity.type
_entity.pdbx_description
1 polymer ?
#
loop_
_entity_poly.entity_id
_entity_poly.type
_entity_poly.pdbx_seq_one_letter_code
_entity_poly.pdbx_strand_id
1 'polypeptide(L)'
;MASNQDSTSVYKDLIQFLQAPRMDLKMEATKAVLQVVSDRDEVLRLVEHGALLPLLRIASDASDPTCAENALQALLYLSSSTDQATNQCIDELLQNKAVPRLVELVLGSTRSQHKQVNFALGLLANLTRTEQGALELVGKTLPDYAVKEVDEKEMENRSRPTMELLLDRYFNLQYIIDVVDYAALEPYEWDTLDKDPYQHFAAILMNATQVKAGRQFVMRIPKQKDDEPAQSVLERLLPQLQTSNPIRRRGISGMVRNVCLEIDAAWWLLNQLKLTSHILYPLAGPEELDLDEKTGMDPDLWLQGPDKAREVDTTTRLHLVEAILLLCATGRRSRETLRLARTYVILKYCDMTEEDEPVSERINECVQYLRRDEEGTEEGSSDNMVEEATRKRLQLTMASTQVGSKSAADYDDVD
;
A
#
# COMPACT_ATOMS: atom_id res chain seq x y z
N MET A 1 24.58 38.78 18.00
CA MET A 1 23.56 39.63 17.36
C MET A 1 23.87 39.90 15.89
N ALA A 2 25.10 40.24 15.51
CA ALA A 2 25.48 40.42 14.10
C ALA A 2 25.37 39.14 13.24
N SER A 3 25.72 37.97 13.77
CA SER A 3 25.65 36.68 13.04
C SER A 3 24.21 36.23 12.70
N ASN A 4 23.22 36.58 13.52
CA ASN A 4 21.81 36.26 13.27
C ASN A 4 21.15 37.20 12.26
N GLN A 5 21.65 38.44 12.11
CA GLN A 5 21.13 39.37 11.11
C GLN A 5 21.59 38.99 9.71
N ASP A 6 22.85 38.55 9.56
CA ASP A 6 23.40 38.06 8.29
C ASP A 6 22.67 36.78 7.82
N SER A 7 22.46 35.80 8.71
CA SER A 7 21.76 34.57 8.35
C SER A 7 20.31 34.82 7.94
N THR A 8 19.60 35.73 8.62
CA THR A 8 18.22 36.13 8.24
C THR A 8 18.18 36.81 6.86
N SER A 9 19.23 37.55 6.48
CA SER A 9 19.32 38.17 5.14
C SER A 9 19.43 37.11 4.05
N VAL A 10 20.24 36.07 4.29
CA VAL A 10 20.50 35.02 3.29
C VAL A 10 19.22 34.29 2.87
N TYR A 11 18.36 33.88 3.82
CA TYR A 11 17.10 33.22 3.43
C TYR A 11 16.16 34.17 2.70
N LYS A 12 16.08 35.44 3.10
CA LYS A 12 15.24 36.42 2.39
C LYS A 12 15.69 36.57 0.93
N ASP A 13 16.98 36.66 0.69
CA ASP A 13 17.53 36.75 -0.66
C ASP A 13 17.25 35.47 -1.46
N LEU A 14 17.42 34.30 -0.83
CA LEU A 14 17.09 33.01 -1.44
C LEU A 14 15.62 32.93 -1.85
N ILE A 15 14.69 33.34 -0.98
CA ILE A 15 13.25 33.35 -1.31
C ILE A 15 12.95 34.32 -2.45
N GLN A 16 13.62 35.48 -2.51
CA GLN A 16 13.49 36.41 -3.63
C GLN A 16 13.98 35.79 -4.95
N PHE A 17 15.07 35.01 -4.93
CA PHE A 17 15.55 34.31 -6.12
C PHE A 17 14.61 33.20 -6.58
N LEU A 18 13.96 32.46 -5.67
CA LEU A 18 12.90 31.50 -6.03
C LEU A 18 11.70 32.18 -6.72
N GLN A 19 11.44 33.44 -6.39
CA GLN A 19 10.35 34.22 -6.98
C GLN A 19 10.79 35.05 -8.21
N ALA A 20 12.08 35.03 -8.54
CA ALA A 20 12.62 35.86 -9.61
C ALA A 20 11.99 35.48 -10.97
N PRO A 21 11.77 36.45 -11.88
CA PRO A 21 11.24 36.15 -13.20
C PRO A 21 12.24 35.39 -14.08
N ARG A 22 13.54 35.44 -13.77
CA ARG A 22 14.58 34.78 -14.54
C ARG A 22 14.77 33.32 -14.10
N MET A 23 14.78 32.41 -15.08
CA MET A 23 14.89 30.98 -14.81
C MET A 23 16.24 30.56 -14.22
N ASP A 24 17.33 31.22 -14.62
CA ASP A 24 18.66 30.93 -14.09
C ASP A 24 18.77 31.21 -12.59
N LEU A 25 18.14 32.29 -12.11
CA LEU A 25 18.06 32.60 -10.68
C LEU A 25 17.23 31.56 -9.92
N LYS A 26 16.08 31.14 -10.47
CA LYS A 26 15.26 30.07 -9.87
C LYS A 26 16.03 28.75 -9.81
N MET A 27 16.77 28.41 -10.85
CA MET A 27 17.58 27.19 -10.94
C MET A 27 18.65 27.16 -9.84
N GLU A 28 19.44 28.22 -9.69
CA GLU A 28 20.47 28.26 -8.64
C GLU A 28 19.86 28.31 -7.23
N ALA A 29 18.72 28.99 -7.07
CA ALA A 29 18.02 29.02 -5.79
C ALA A 29 17.47 27.64 -5.38
N THR A 30 16.85 26.88 -6.31
CA THR A 30 16.36 25.53 -6.02
C THR A 30 17.49 24.56 -5.68
N LYS A 31 18.66 24.67 -6.35
CA LYS A 31 19.86 23.91 -5.99
C LYS A 31 20.37 24.26 -4.59
N ALA A 32 20.40 25.55 -4.24
CA ALA A 32 20.81 26.00 -2.91
C ALA A 32 19.89 25.45 -1.81
N VAL A 33 18.58 25.39 -2.05
CA VAL A 33 17.64 24.74 -1.12
C VAL A 33 18.00 23.27 -0.90
N LEU A 34 18.25 22.51 -1.99
CA LEU A 34 18.60 21.08 -1.89
C LEU A 34 19.89 20.81 -1.10
N GLN A 35 20.80 21.77 -0.98
CA GLN A 35 22.02 21.61 -0.18
C GLN A 35 21.77 21.68 1.32
N VAL A 36 20.63 22.21 1.76
CA VAL A 36 20.34 22.45 3.18
C VAL A 36 19.14 21.68 3.71
N VAL A 37 18.37 20.99 2.85
CA VAL A 37 17.20 20.17 3.24
C VAL A 37 17.50 19.00 4.18
N SER A 38 18.78 18.62 4.35
CA SER A 38 19.21 17.61 5.32
C SER A 38 19.43 18.18 6.73
N ASP A 39 19.53 19.50 6.88
CA ASP A 39 19.74 20.16 8.17
C ASP A 39 18.42 20.70 8.71
N ARG A 40 18.04 20.24 9.90
CA ARG A 40 16.76 20.58 10.53
C ARG A 40 16.59 22.08 10.79
N ASP A 41 17.63 22.76 11.24
CA ASP A 41 17.56 24.19 11.60
C ASP A 41 17.49 25.06 10.34
N GLU A 42 18.11 24.60 9.25
CA GLU A 42 18.02 25.25 7.94
C GLU A 42 16.63 25.05 7.32
N VAL A 43 16.06 23.84 7.41
CA VAL A 43 14.69 23.52 6.99
C VAL A 43 13.67 24.42 7.69
N LEU A 44 13.78 24.54 9.02
CA LEU A 44 12.94 25.45 9.81
C LEU A 44 13.01 26.88 9.30
N ARG A 45 14.23 27.39 9.07
CA ARG A 45 14.45 28.75 8.58
C ARG A 45 13.87 28.95 7.18
N LEU A 46 14.00 27.98 6.27
CA LEU A 46 13.38 28.05 4.94
C LEU A 46 11.85 28.19 5.03
N VAL A 47 11.23 27.39 5.90
CA VAL A 47 9.77 27.37 6.08
C VAL A 47 9.29 28.69 6.70
N GLU A 48 9.95 29.15 7.77
CA GLU A 48 9.65 30.45 8.41
C GLU A 48 9.73 31.64 7.45
N HIS A 49 10.62 31.56 6.45
CA HIS A 49 10.78 32.61 5.44
C HIS A 49 9.86 32.44 4.21
N GLY A 50 9.00 31.42 4.19
CA GLY A 50 7.97 31.24 3.16
C GLY A 50 8.48 30.58 1.88
N ALA A 51 9.38 29.60 1.98
CA ALA A 51 9.92 28.86 0.82
C ALA A 51 8.89 27.98 0.09
N LEU A 52 7.86 27.49 0.80
CA LEU A 52 6.99 26.41 0.30
C LEU A 52 6.15 26.83 -0.91
N LEU A 53 5.49 27.99 -0.86
CA LEU A 53 4.67 28.45 -1.98
C LEU A 53 5.49 28.77 -3.25
N PRO A 54 6.64 29.48 -3.19
CA PRO A 54 7.53 29.63 -4.34
C PRO A 54 7.98 28.30 -4.94
N LEU A 55 8.41 27.34 -4.11
CA LEU A 55 8.79 26.01 -4.58
C LEU A 55 7.63 25.29 -5.25
N LEU A 56 6.42 25.35 -4.68
CA LEU A 56 5.23 24.73 -5.25
C LEU A 56 4.84 25.36 -6.61
N ARG A 57 5.06 26.67 -6.79
CA ARG A 57 4.86 27.35 -8.07
C ARG A 57 5.87 26.88 -9.12
N ILE A 58 7.14 26.77 -8.75
CA ILE A 58 8.20 26.26 -9.64
C ILE A 58 7.93 24.81 -10.02
N ALA A 59 7.54 23.97 -9.05
CA ALA A 59 7.20 22.58 -9.29
C ALA A 59 6.07 22.39 -10.33
N SER A 60 5.13 23.34 -10.38
CA SER A 60 4.00 23.31 -11.33
C SER A 60 4.33 23.99 -12.67
N ASP A 61 5.51 24.58 -12.83
CA ASP A 61 5.92 25.32 -14.02
C ASP A 61 6.61 24.39 -15.02
N ALA A 62 5.98 24.17 -16.17
CA ALA A 62 6.48 23.29 -17.22
C ALA A 62 7.64 23.90 -18.06
N SER A 63 8.04 25.16 -17.80
CA SER A 63 9.03 25.85 -18.62
C SER A 63 10.47 25.32 -18.48
N ASP A 64 10.85 24.79 -17.32
CA ASP A 64 12.15 24.16 -17.08
C ASP A 64 11.98 22.88 -16.24
N PRO A 65 12.07 21.69 -16.87
CA PRO A 65 11.86 20.42 -16.18
C PRO A 65 12.83 20.18 -15.03
N THR A 66 14.09 20.57 -15.18
CA THR A 66 15.13 20.36 -14.15
C THR A 66 14.87 21.25 -12.94
N CYS A 67 14.45 22.49 -13.15
CA CYS A 67 14.10 23.41 -12.07
C CYS A 67 12.87 22.90 -11.30
N ALA A 68 11.86 22.40 -12.02
CA ALA A 68 10.68 21.78 -11.42
C ALA A 68 11.02 20.49 -10.65
N GLU A 69 11.93 19.65 -11.17
CA GLU A 69 12.44 18.46 -10.46
C GLU A 69 13.11 18.85 -9.14
N ASN A 70 14.01 19.84 -9.15
CA ASN A 70 14.67 20.31 -7.93
C ASN A 70 13.66 20.83 -6.91
N ALA A 71 12.65 21.58 -7.36
CA ALA A 71 11.61 22.11 -6.49
C ALA A 71 10.74 21.00 -5.86
N LEU A 72 10.35 19.98 -6.64
CA LEU A 72 9.61 18.82 -6.14
C LEU A 72 10.44 18.03 -5.13
N GLN A 73 11.71 17.78 -5.43
CA GLN A 73 12.63 17.09 -4.53
C GLN A 73 12.83 17.87 -3.22
N ALA A 74 12.99 19.19 -3.30
CA ALA A 74 13.09 20.05 -2.12
C ALA A 74 11.82 19.94 -1.25
N LEU A 75 10.63 20.06 -1.85
CA LEU A 75 9.36 19.93 -1.14
C LEU A 75 9.17 18.55 -0.52
N LEU A 76 9.59 17.48 -1.22
CA LEU A 76 9.57 16.11 -0.69
C LEU A 76 10.42 16.02 0.60
N TYR A 77 11.64 16.53 0.56
CA TYR A 77 12.54 16.45 1.72
C TYR A 77 12.07 17.33 2.89
N LEU A 78 11.62 18.56 2.60
CA LEU A 78 11.03 19.46 3.60
C LEU A 78 9.78 18.86 4.28
N SER A 79 9.12 17.91 3.64
CA SER A 79 7.89 17.29 4.13
C SER A 79 8.07 15.86 4.66
N SER A 80 9.30 15.34 4.80
CA SER A 80 9.56 13.91 5.04
C SER A 80 9.52 13.47 6.52
N SER A 81 9.90 14.35 7.45
CA SER A 81 9.88 14.08 8.90
C SER A 81 8.45 14.01 9.48
N THR A 82 8.32 13.55 10.72
CA THR A 82 7.06 13.50 11.50
C THR A 82 7.06 14.49 12.67
N ASP A 83 8.02 15.41 12.71
CA ASP A 83 8.07 16.44 13.76
C ASP A 83 7.03 17.56 13.55
N GLN A 84 6.85 18.37 14.59
CA GLN A 84 5.86 19.45 14.61
C GLN A 84 6.07 20.45 13.46
N ALA A 85 7.32 20.74 13.11
CA ALA A 85 7.65 21.67 12.03
C ALA A 85 7.28 21.13 10.65
N THR A 86 7.48 19.83 10.45
CA THR A 86 7.09 19.17 9.21
C THR A 86 5.58 19.12 9.04
N ASN A 87 4.85 18.93 10.13
CA ASN A 87 3.38 19.02 10.10
C ASN A 87 2.91 20.43 9.70
N GLN A 88 3.59 21.49 10.16
CA GLN A 88 3.31 22.86 9.68
C GLN A 88 3.59 23.01 8.17
N CYS A 89 4.65 22.39 7.66
CA CYS A 89 4.94 22.38 6.23
C CYS A 89 3.82 21.72 5.42
N ILE A 90 3.32 20.57 5.89
CA ILE A 90 2.21 19.85 5.26
C ILE A 90 0.95 20.74 5.28
N ASP A 91 0.62 21.35 6.41
CA ASP A 91 -0.55 22.23 6.53
C ASP A 91 -0.47 23.42 5.58
N GLU A 92 0.69 24.08 5.48
CA GLU A 92 0.89 25.20 4.56
C GLU A 92 0.78 24.75 3.09
N LEU A 93 1.33 23.58 2.73
CA LEU A 93 1.20 23.02 1.38
C LEU A 93 -0.26 22.71 1.02
N LEU A 94 -1.02 22.15 1.97
CA LEU A 94 -2.45 21.88 1.79
C LEU A 94 -3.24 23.19 1.61
N GLN A 95 -2.97 24.22 2.43
CA GLN A 95 -3.55 25.55 2.27
C GLN A 95 -3.26 26.15 0.88
N ASN A 96 -2.07 25.91 0.34
CA ASN A 96 -1.63 26.35 -0.98
C ASN A 96 -2.08 25.44 -2.14
N LYS A 97 -3.05 24.53 -1.90
CA LYS A 97 -3.63 23.64 -2.92
C LYS A 97 -2.59 22.73 -3.58
N ALA A 98 -1.64 22.20 -2.81
CA ALA A 98 -0.63 21.28 -3.32
C ALA A 98 -1.23 20.01 -3.93
N VAL A 99 -2.22 19.37 -3.26
CA VAL A 99 -2.82 18.11 -3.73
C VAL A 99 -3.34 18.19 -5.19
N PRO A 100 -4.25 19.11 -5.56
CA PRO A 100 -4.74 19.17 -6.94
C PRO A 100 -3.65 19.52 -7.96
N ARG A 101 -2.66 20.37 -7.59
CA ARG A 101 -1.54 20.71 -8.48
C ARG A 101 -0.66 19.51 -8.78
N LEU A 102 -0.33 18.73 -7.75
CA LEU A 102 0.50 17.52 -7.90
C LEU A 102 -0.23 16.43 -8.69
N VAL A 103 -1.53 16.27 -8.46
CA VAL A 103 -2.37 15.36 -9.26
C VAL A 103 -2.36 15.77 -10.73
N GLU A 104 -2.58 17.06 -11.03
CA GLU A 104 -2.57 17.56 -12.40
C GLU A 104 -1.21 17.36 -13.07
N LEU A 105 -0.12 17.62 -12.34
CA LEU A 105 1.24 17.36 -12.80
C LEU A 105 1.44 15.88 -13.13
N VAL A 106 1.08 14.96 -12.22
CA VAL A 106 1.25 13.52 -12.41
C VAL A 106 0.43 13.00 -13.59
N LEU A 107 -0.82 13.45 -13.75
CA LEU A 107 -1.71 13.00 -14.82
C LEU A 107 -1.39 13.64 -16.18
N GLY A 108 -0.81 14.84 -16.19
CA GLY A 108 -0.35 15.54 -17.38
C GLY A 108 1.07 15.16 -17.83
N SER A 109 1.83 14.46 -16.98
CA SER A 109 3.21 14.08 -17.26
C SER A 109 3.32 12.94 -18.27
N THR A 110 4.38 12.99 -19.06
CA THR A 110 4.77 11.91 -19.99
C THR A 110 5.80 10.98 -19.36
N ARG A 111 6.09 9.84 -20.00
CA ARG A 111 7.09 8.86 -19.51
C ARG A 111 8.49 9.46 -19.35
N SER A 112 8.88 10.47 -20.14
CA SER A 112 10.19 11.14 -19.98
C SER A 112 10.29 11.93 -18.67
N GLN A 113 9.16 12.35 -18.09
CA GLN A 113 9.07 13.12 -16.84
C GLN A 113 8.92 12.22 -15.60
N HIS A 114 9.38 10.97 -15.68
CA HIS A 114 9.25 9.98 -14.61
C HIS A 114 9.80 10.45 -13.25
N LYS A 115 10.90 11.22 -13.23
CA LYS A 115 11.45 11.77 -11.98
C LYS A 115 10.49 12.76 -11.31
N GLN A 116 9.89 13.66 -12.11
CA GLN A 116 8.87 14.59 -11.62
C GLN A 116 7.67 13.83 -11.05
N VAL A 117 7.20 12.80 -11.75
CA VAL A 117 6.11 11.94 -11.27
C VAL A 117 6.48 11.25 -9.96
N ASN A 118 7.69 10.69 -9.87
CA ASN A 118 8.17 10.01 -8.67
C ASN A 118 8.21 10.96 -7.46
N PHE A 119 8.83 12.14 -7.60
CA PHE A 119 8.87 13.12 -6.52
C PHE A 119 7.48 13.68 -6.16
N ALA A 120 6.62 13.91 -7.16
CA ALA A 120 5.26 14.39 -6.91
C ALA A 120 4.41 13.35 -6.16
N LEU A 121 4.53 12.06 -6.49
CA LEU A 121 3.83 10.99 -5.76
C LEU A 121 4.44 10.74 -4.38
N GLY A 122 5.76 10.87 -4.22
CA GLY A 122 6.40 10.88 -2.90
C GLY A 122 5.88 12.03 -2.03
N LEU A 123 5.77 13.24 -2.59
CA LEU A 123 5.23 14.39 -1.88
C LEU A 123 3.75 14.20 -1.53
N LEU A 124 2.94 13.67 -2.46
CA LEU A 124 1.55 13.30 -2.17
C LEU A 124 1.45 12.22 -1.08
N ALA A 125 2.37 11.25 -1.04
CA ALA A 125 2.43 10.28 0.05
C ALA A 125 2.68 10.99 1.39
N ASN A 126 3.57 11.98 1.46
CA ASN A 126 3.78 12.76 2.67
C ASN A 126 2.55 13.59 3.08
N LEU A 127 1.91 14.27 2.11
CA LEU A 127 0.72 15.10 2.36
C LEU A 127 -0.47 14.27 2.84
N THR A 128 -0.62 13.03 2.34
CA THR A 128 -1.74 12.16 2.70
C THR A 128 -1.59 11.49 4.06
N ARG A 129 -0.44 11.63 4.74
CA ARG A 129 -0.28 11.17 6.13
C ARG A 129 -1.25 11.85 7.10
N THR A 130 -1.75 13.04 6.75
CA THR A 130 -2.77 13.74 7.52
C THR A 130 -4.17 13.38 7.01
N GLU A 131 -5.15 13.35 7.92
CA GLU A 131 -6.56 13.15 7.57
C GLU A 131 -7.04 14.16 6.51
N GLN A 132 -6.65 15.43 6.64
CA GLN A 132 -7.01 16.46 5.67
C GLN A 132 -6.46 16.16 4.27
N GLY A 133 -5.18 15.78 4.15
CA GLY A 133 -4.58 15.45 2.85
C GLY A 133 -5.20 14.20 2.23
N ALA A 134 -5.44 13.16 3.04
CA ALA A 134 -6.14 11.96 2.61
C ALA A 134 -7.57 12.26 2.11
N LEU A 135 -8.35 13.04 2.87
CA LEU A 135 -9.70 13.45 2.48
C LEU A 135 -9.71 14.37 1.26
N GLU A 136 -8.74 15.27 1.10
CA GLU A 136 -8.68 16.13 -0.08
C GLU A 136 -8.41 15.33 -1.36
N LEU A 137 -7.62 14.26 -1.27
CA LEU A 137 -7.35 13.38 -2.40
C LEU A 137 -8.54 12.43 -2.68
N VAL A 138 -9.04 11.76 -1.64
CA VAL A 138 -10.12 10.76 -1.77
C VAL A 138 -11.48 11.41 -1.98
N GLY A 139 -11.80 12.50 -1.28
CA GLY A 139 -13.07 13.22 -1.39
C GLY A 139 -13.31 13.86 -2.76
N LYS A 140 -12.25 13.95 -3.59
CA LYS A 140 -12.36 14.23 -5.03
C LYS A 140 -12.71 13.00 -5.88
N THR A 141 -12.99 11.87 -5.24
CA THR A 141 -13.28 10.60 -5.88
C THR A 141 -14.43 9.93 -5.12
N LEU A 142 -15.65 10.38 -5.38
CA LEU A 142 -16.83 9.69 -4.85
C LEU A 142 -17.34 8.67 -5.88
N PRO A 143 -17.67 7.44 -5.45
CA PRO A 143 -18.24 6.43 -6.34
C PRO A 143 -19.66 6.83 -6.78
N ASP A 144 -20.00 6.52 -8.03
CA ASP A 144 -21.32 6.77 -8.65
C ASP A 144 -22.52 6.16 -7.89
N TYR A 145 -22.31 5.35 -6.85
CA TYR A 145 -23.36 4.65 -6.09
C TYR A 145 -23.54 5.08 -4.63
N ALA A 146 -22.87 6.13 -4.17
CA ALA A 146 -23.13 6.67 -2.82
C ALA A 146 -24.28 7.70 -2.76
N VAL A 147 -24.94 8.02 -3.87
CA VAL A 147 -25.94 9.08 -3.89
C VAL A 147 -27.24 8.59 -4.53
N LYS A 148 -28.33 8.63 -3.75
CA LYS A 148 -29.70 8.62 -4.28
C LYS A 148 -29.83 9.77 -5.28
N GLU A 149 -30.63 9.58 -6.34
CA GLU A 149 -30.98 10.55 -7.39
C GLU A 149 -30.58 11.98 -7.08
N VAL A 150 -29.54 12.45 -7.79
CA VAL A 150 -28.93 13.75 -7.51
C VAL A 150 -29.29 14.75 -8.58
N ASP A 151 -29.62 15.96 -8.13
CA ASP A 151 -29.84 17.15 -8.94
C ASP A 151 -28.70 17.42 -9.94
N GLU A 152 -29.04 17.90 -11.13
CA GLU A 152 -28.09 18.20 -12.23
C GLU A 152 -26.97 19.18 -11.83
N LYS A 153 -27.18 19.99 -10.78
CA LYS A 153 -26.18 20.93 -10.24
C LYS A 153 -25.05 20.24 -9.46
N GLU A 154 -25.27 19.07 -8.87
CA GLU A 154 -24.18 18.30 -8.23
C GLU A 154 -23.34 17.52 -9.26
N MET A 155 -23.88 17.27 -10.46
CA MET A 155 -23.11 16.70 -11.57
C MET A 155 -22.01 17.64 -12.10
N GLU A 156 -22.24 18.95 -12.14
CA GLU A 156 -21.21 19.95 -12.49
C GLU A 156 -20.09 20.05 -11.44
N ASN A 157 -20.38 19.67 -10.19
CA ASN A 157 -19.42 19.56 -9.09
C ASN A 157 -18.77 18.17 -8.98
N ARG A 158 -19.00 17.25 -9.94
CA ARG A 158 -18.32 15.96 -9.97
C ARG A 158 -16.82 16.18 -9.99
N SER A 159 -16.20 15.77 -8.90
CA SER A 159 -14.77 15.78 -8.74
C SER A 159 -14.13 14.82 -9.74
N ARG A 160 -13.03 15.25 -10.38
CA ARG A 160 -12.29 14.43 -11.36
C ARG A 160 -11.94 13.09 -10.71
N PRO A 161 -12.16 11.93 -11.37
CA PRO A 161 -11.93 10.58 -10.81
C PRO A 161 -10.42 10.33 -10.61
N THR A 162 -9.88 11.03 -9.63
CA THR A 162 -8.44 11.26 -9.50
C THR A 162 -7.77 9.98 -9.04
N MET A 163 -8.33 9.31 -8.04
CA MET A 163 -7.79 8.05 -7.56
C MET A 163 -7.93 6.95 -8.61
N GLU A 164 -8.98 6.94 -9.46
CA GLU A 164 -9.09 5.99 -10.58
C GLU A 164 -8.00 6.20 -11.61
N LEU A 165 -7.77 7.45 -12.02
CA LEU A 165 -6.76 7.76 -13.02
C LEU A 165 -5.36 7.45 -12.51
N LEU A 166 -5.07 7.76 -11.24
CA LEU A 166 -3.80 7.39 -10.61
C LEU A 166 -3.65 5.87 -10.48
N LEU A 167 -4.73 5.15 -10.16
CA LEU A 167 -4.74 3.70 -10.08
C LEU A 167 -4.52 3.05 -11.46
N ASP A 168 -5.10 3.59 -12.53
CA ASP A 168 -4.82 3.15 -13.91
C ASP A 168 -3.33 3.29 -14.25
N ARG A 169 -2.73 4.44 -13.91
CA ARG A 169 -1.30 4.67 -14.12
C ARG A 169 -0.43 3.74 -13.29
N TYR A 170 -0.80 3.48 -12.04
CA TYR A 170 -0.09 2.57 -11.14
C TYR A 170 -0.03 1.14 -11.65
N PHE A 171 -1.10 0.63 -12.28
CA PHE A 171 -1.11 -0.71 -12.88
C PHE A 171 -0.44 -0.76 -14.26
N ASN A 172 -0.28 0.37 -14.93
CA ASN A 172 0.28 0.39 -16.26
C ASN A 172 1.81 0.26 -16.25
N LEU A 173 2.28 -0.95 -16.53
CA LEU A 173 3.71 -1.29 -16.59
C LEU A 173 4.50 -0.50 -17.65
N GLN A 174 3.84 0.15 -18.62
CA GLN A 174 4.54 0.98 -19.62
C GLN A 174 5.22 2.21 -19.02
N TYR A 175 4.81 2.63 -17.81
CA TYR A 175 5.46 3.73 -17.10
C TYR A 175 6.73 3.32 -16.36
N ILE A 176 6.95 2.02 -16.14
CA ILE A 176 8.18 1.52 -15.52
C ILE A 176 9.34 1.78 -16.49
N ILE A 177 10.39 2.41 -15.99
CA ILE A 177 11.56 2.84 -16.76
C ILE A 177 12.51 1.67 -16.98
N ASP A 178 12.74 0.87 -15.93
CA ASP A 178 13.64 -0.28 -15.98
C ASP A 178 13.20 -1.37 -14.99
N VAL A 179 13.59 -2.61 -15.27
CA VAL A 179 13.39 -3.73 -14.35
C VAL A 179 14.53 -3.75 -13.35
N VAL A 180 14.19 -3.69 -12.07
CA VAL A 180 15.15 -3.77 -10.97
C VAL A 180 15.09 -5.15 -10.33
N ASP A 181 16.25 -5.76 -10.17
CA ASP A 181 16.42 -6.91 -9.30
C ASP A 181 16.58 -6.44 -7.85
N TYR A 182 15.46 -6.25 -7.16
CA TYR A 182 15.46 -5.83 -5.76
C TYR A 182 16.06 -6.87 -4.82
N ALA A 183 16.17 -8.14 -5.22
CA ALA A 183 16.78 -9.19 -4.40
C ALA A 183 18.32 -9.07 -4.35
N ALA A 184 18.92 -8.35 -5.30
CA ALA A 184 20.35 -8.06 -5.33
C ALA A 184 20.75 -6.78 -4.57
N LEU A 185 19.79 -6.08 -3.95
CA LEU A 185 19.99 -4.81 -3.26
C LEU A 185 19.73 -4.94 -1.76
N GLU A 186 20.42 -4.13 -0.99
CA GLU A 186 20.16 -4.02 0.44
C GLU A 186 18.86 -3.23 0.71
N PRO A 187 18.11 -3.52 1.79
CA PRO A 187 16.83 -2.87 2.07
C PRO A 187 16.86 -1.34 2.11
N TYR A 188 17.97 -0.73 2.55
CA TYR A 188 18.11 0.72 2.62
C TYR A 188 18.29 1.38 1.24
N GLU A 189 18.61 0.60 0.19
CA GLU A 189 18.79 1.10 -1.18
C GLU A 189 17.46 1.19 -1.93
N TRP A 190 16.44 0.43 -1.52
CA TRP A 190 15.16 0.32 -2.25
C TRP A 190 14.47 1.67 -2.46
N ASP A 191 14.44 2.50 -1.41
CA ASP A 191 13.80 3.82 -1.42
C ASP A 191 14.58 4.88 -2.23
N THR A 192 15.81 4.57 -2.67
CA THR A 192 16.63 5.48 -3.51
C THR A 192 16.35 5.35 -5.00
N LEU A 193 15.59 4.32 -5.40
CA LEU A 193 15.35 4.00 -6.80
C LEU A 193 14.15 4.74 -7.39
N ASP A 194 14.30 5.20 -8.63
CA ASP A 194 13.31 5.99 -9.38
C ASP A 194 12.77 5.27 -10.64
N LYS A 195 12.96 3.95 -10.74
CA LYS A 195 12.62 3.17 -11.95
C LYS A 195 11.13 2.89 -12.09
N ASP A 196 10.40 2.88 -10.99
CA ASP A 196 8.95 2.81 -10.97
C ASP A 196 8.39 4.13 -10.43
N PRO A 197 8.08 5.09 -11.31
CA PRO A 197 7.67 6.43 -10.88
C PRO A 197 6.34 6.44 -10.13
N TYR A 198 5.54 5.37 -10.21
CA TYR A 198 4.25 5.26 -9.54
C TYR A 198 4.30 4.46 -8.23
N GLN A 199 5.47 3.96 -7.80
CA GLN A 199 5.59 3.10 -6.61
C GLN A 199 4.99 3.72 -5.33
N HIS A 200 5.16 5.03 -5.14
CA HIS A 200 4.66 5.75 -3.96
C HIS A 200 3.13 5.88 -3.91
N PHE A 201 2.41 5.54 -4.99
CA PHE A 201 0.95 5.44 -4.94
C PHE A 201 0.47 4.35 -3.97
N ALA A 202 1.26 3.31 -3.74
CA ALA A 202 0.94 2.32 -2.70
C ALA A 202 0.90 2.94 -1.29
N ALA A 203 1.84 3.83 -0.98
CA ALA A 203 1.85 4.56 0.29
C ALA A 203 0.67 5.56 0.38
N ILE A 204 0.30 6.19 -0.73
CA ILE A 204 -0.90 7.03 -0.81
C ILE A 204 -2.17 6.22 -0.50
N LEU A 205 -2.31 5.01 -1.06
CA LEU A 205 -3.44 4.12 -0.77
C LEU A 205 -3.47 3.69 0.71
N MET A 206 -2.31 3.36 1.28
CA MET A 206 -2.16 3.06 2.71
C MET A 206 -2.66 4.24 3.56
N ASN A 207 -2.19 5.45 3.28
CA ASN A 207 -2.58 6.63 4.03
C ASN A 207 -4.07 6.97 3.85
N ALA A 208 -4.57 6.92 2.61
CA ALA A 208 -5.98 7.15 2.28
C ALA A 208 -6.92 6.19 3.04
N THR A 209 -6.53 4.92 3.20
CA THR A 209 -7.36 3.92 3.90
C THR A 209 -7.38 4.05 5.42
N GLN A 210 -6.60 4.97 6.00
CA GLN A 210 -6.76 5.34 7.41
C GLN A 210 -8.13 6.01 7.65
N VAL A 211 -8.66 6.75 6.66
CA VAL A 211 -10.01 7.34 6.72
C VAL A 211 -11.04 6.42 6.05
N LYS A 212 -12.30 6.51 6.51
CA LYS A 212 -13.41 5.67 6.02
C LYS A 212 -13.63 5.83 4.51
N ALA A 213 -13.53 7.05 3.99
CA ALA A 213 -13.71 7.32 2.57
C ALA A 213 -12.69 6.55 1.70
N GLY A 214 -11.44 6.42 2.14
CA GLY A 214 -10.42 5.67 1.40
C GLY A 214 -10.67 4.17 1.43
N ARG A 215 -11.14 3.62 2.57
CA ARG A 215 -11.56 2.21 2.63
C ARG A 215 -12.73 1.92 1.70
N GLN A 216 -13.73 2.81 1.69
CA GLN A 216 -14.84 2.72 0.74
C GLN A 216 -14.38 2.76 -0.72
N PHE A 217 -13.40 3.62 -1.04
CA PHE A 217 -12.83 3.68 -2.38
C PHE A 217 -12.18 2.35 -2.81
N VAL A 218 -11.38 1.71 -1.96
CA VAL A 218 -10.71 0.45 -2.32
C VAL A 218 -11.66 -0.74 -2.28
N MET A 219 -12.70 -0.73 -1.45
CA MET A 219 -13.64 -1.85 -1.34
C MET A 219 -14.76 -1.82 -2.39
N ARG A 220 -14.94 -0.72 -3.12
CA ARG A 220 -15.98 -0.64 -4.15
C ARG A 220 -15.71 -1.57 -5.33
N ILE A 221 -16.78 -1.90 -6.02
CA ILE A 221 -16.78 -2.62 -7.30
C ILE A 221 -17.10 -1.59 -8.40
N PRO A 222 -16.11 -1.18 -9.22
CA PRO A 222 -16.37 -0.25 -10.33
C PRO A 222 -17.29 -0.87 -11.37
N LYS A 223 -18.06 -0.04 -12.09
CA LYS A 223 -18.75 -0.50 -13.30
C LYS A 223 -17.70 -0.89 -14.33
N GLN A 224 -17.64 -2.17 -14.68
CA GLN A 224 -16.86 -2.62 -15.83
C GLN A 224 -17.66 -2.42 -17.13
N LYS A 225 -16.94 -2.37 -18.25
CA LYS A 225 -17.56 -2.51 -19.58
C LYS A 225 -18.14 -3.93 -19.67
N ASP A 226 -19.23 -4.08 -20.41
CA ASP A 226 -19.91 -5.36 -20.59
C ASP A 226 -18.90 -6.46 -20.98
N ASP A 227 -19.02 -7.64 -20.37
CA ASP A 227 -18.23 -8.90 -20.54
C ASP A 227 -17.13 -9.25 -19.52
N GLU A 228 -16.75 -8.39 -18.55
CA GLU A 228 -15.82 -8.77 -17.46
C GLU A 228 -16.53 -9.05 -16.12
N PRO A 229 -16.06 -10.04 -15.31
CA PRO A 229 -16.60 -10.28 -13.99
C PRO A 229 -16.26 -9.10 -13.06
N ALA A 230 -17.28 -8.55 -12.41
CA ALA A 230 -17.18 -7.36 -11.56
C ALA A 230 -16.17 -7.54 -10.41
N GLN A 231 -14.96 -7.00 -10.56
CA GLN A 231 -13.90 -7.05 -9.54
C GLN A 231 -13.87 -5.78 -8.68
N SER A 232 -13.60 -5.95 -7.38
CA SER A 232 -13.36 -4.78 -6.51
C SER A 232 -11.99 -4.12 -6.80
N VAL A 233 -11.83 -2.85 -6.40
CA VAL A 233 -10.51 -2.20 -6.48
C VAL A 233 -9.48 -2.96 -5.63
N LEU A 234 -9.88 -3.42 -4.45
CA LEU A 234 -9.06 -4.21 -3.53
C LEU A 234 -8.60 -5.51 -4.19
N GLU A 235 -9.50 -6.25 -4.84
CA GLU A 235 -9.19 -7.50 -5.53
C GLU A 235 -8.08 -7.32 -6.58
N ARG A 236 -8.12 -6.22 -7.34
CA ARG A 236 -7.05 -5.89 -8.32
C ARG A 236 -5.73 -5.49 -7.67
N LEU A 237 -5.76 -4.99 -6.43
CA LEU A 237 -4.57 -4.57 -5.68
C LEU A 237 -3.90 -5.74 -4.94
N LEU A 238 -4.63 -6.80 -4.55
CA LEU A 238 -4.06 -7.93 -3.79
C LEU A 238 -2.84 -8.60 -4.46
N PRO A 239 -2.80 -8.82 -5.79
CA PRO A 239 -1.60 -9.35 -6.46
C PRO A 239 -0.35 -8.49 -6.27
N GLN A 240 -0.49 -7.21 -5.93
CA GLN A 240 0.66 -6.32 -5.69
C GLN A 240 1.43 -6.69 -4.41
N LEU A 241 0.87 -7.51 -3.52
CA LEU A 241 1.61 -8.11 -2.38
C LEU A 241 2.72 -9.06 -2.82
N GLN A 242 2.77 -9.47 -4.09
CA GLN A 242 3.76 -10.40 -4.63
C GLN A 242 4.67 -9.79 -5.70
N THR A 243 4.61 -8.47 -5.93
CA THR A 243 5.48 -7.81 -6.92
C THR A 243 6.92 -7.78 -6.46
N SER A 244 7.88 -7.72 -7.39
CA SER A 244 9.30 -7.56 -7.05
C SER A 244 9.61 -6.27 -6.31
N ASN A 245 8.84 -5.19 -6.55
CA ASN A 245 9.05 -3.89 -5.91
C ASN A 245 8.59 -3.90 -4.42
N PRO A 246 9.51 -3.80 -3.44
CA PRO A 246 9.19 -3.80 -2.01
C PRO A 246 8.41 -2.54 -1.59
N ILE A 247 8.58 -1.41 -2.27
CA ILE A 247 7.87 -0.16 -1.94
C ILE A 247 6.37 -0.32 -2.22
N ARG A 248 6.03 -1.03 -3.31
CA ARG A 248 4.64 -1.41 -3.60
C ARG A 248 4.10 -2.34 -2.52
N ARG A 249 4.82 -3.42 -2.19
CA ARG A 249 4.38 -4.40 -1.18
C ARG A 249 4.15 -3.75 0.19
N ARG A 250 5.05 -2.86 0.62
CA ARG A 250 4.95 -2.12 1.89
C ARG A 250 3.69 -1.26 1.98
N GLY A 251 3.38 -0.50 0.93
CA GLY A 251 2.17 0.31 0.89
C GLY A 251 0.88 -0.53 0.80
N ILE A 252 0.89 -1.58 -0.03
CA ILE A 252 -0.29 -2.44 -0.21
C ILE A 252 -0.58 -3.27 1.05
N SER A 253 0.43 -3.78 1.76
CA SER A 253 0.22 -4.48 3.03
C SER A 253 -0.39 -3.57 4.09
N GLY A 254 0.08 -2.32 4.21
CA GLY A 254 -0.50 -1.34 5.13
C GLY A 254 -1.94 -0.95 4.75
N MET A 255 -2.23 -0.85 3.45
CA MET A 255 -3.60 -0.67 2.96
C MET A 255 -4.51 -1.86 3.34
N VAL A 256 -4.03 -3.10 3.16
CA VAL A 256 -4.78 -4.32 3.54
C VAL A 256 -5.06 -4.33 5.04
N ARG A 257 -4.05 -4.04 5.88
CA ARG A 257 -4.22 -3.89 7.34
C ARG A 257 -5.33 -2.89 7.67
N ASN A 258 -5.32 -1.72 7.04
CA ASN A 258 -6.33 -0.69 7.29
C ASN A 258 -7.74 -1.14 6.85
N VAL A 259 -7.86 -1.88 5.75
CA VAL A 259 -9.15 -2.45 5.32
C VAL A 259 -9.70 -3.47 6.32
N CYS A 260 -8.84 -4.25 6.99
CA CYS A 260 -9.26 -5.20 8.03
C CYS A 260 -9.88 -4.54 9.28
N LEU A 261 -9.85 -3.20 9.40
CA LEU A 261 -10.59 -2.47 10.43
C LEU A 261 -12.11 -2.45 10.18
N GLU A 262 -12.57 -2.73 8.96
CA GLU A 262 -13.99 -2.80 8.62
C GLU A 262 -14.57 -4.17 9.03
N ILE A 263 -14.96 -4.27 10.31
CA ILE A 263 -15.43 -5.52 10.93
C ILE A 263 -16.60 -6.15 10.15
N ASP A 264 -17.54 -5.33 9.66
CA ASP A 264 -18.70 -5.79 8.89
C ASP A 264 -18.32 -6.44 7.54
N ALA A 265 -17.10 -6.17 7.05
CA ALA A 265 -16.60 -6.72 5.80
C ALA A 265 -15.75 -7.98 6.00
N ALA A 266 -15.44 -8.40 7.22
CA ALA A 266 -14.54 -9.53 7.51
C ALA A 266 -14.97 -10.81 6.79
N TRP A 267 -16.28 -11.09 6.74
CA TRP A 267 -16.79 -12.25 6.01
C TRP A 267 -16.50 -12.18 4.51
N TRP A 268 -16.72 -11.02 3.89
CA TRP A 268 -16.46 -10.80 2.46
C TRP A 268 -14.96 -10.91 2.16
N LEU A 269 -14.10 -10.28 2.99
CA LEU A 269 -12.64 -10.36 2.87
C LEU A 269 -12.14 -11.81 2.91
N LEU A 270 -12.57 -12.58 3.92
CA LEU A 270 -12.11 -13.96 4.11
C LEU A 270 -12.69 -14.93 3.08
N ASN A 271 -13.99 -14.80 2.76
CA ASN A 271 -14.71 -15.85 2.04
C ASN A 271 -14.88 -15.58 0.55
N GLN A 272 -15.06 -14.31 0.15
CA GLN A 272 -15.23 -13.94 -1.27
C GLN A 272 -13.89 -13.57 -1.89
N LEU A 273 -13.12 -12.68 -1.24
CA LEU A 273 -11.80 -12.28 -1.75
C LEU A 273 -10.68 -13.27 -1.45
N LYS A 274 -10.93 -14.29 -0.62
CA LYS A 274 -9.89 -15.23 -0.16
C LYS A 274 -8.64 -14.53 0.37
N LEU A 275 -8.83 -13.43 1.11
CA LEU A 275 -7.76 -12.56 1.57
C LEU A 275 -6.66 -13.33 2.31
N THR A 276 -7.02 -14.40 3.03
CA THR A 276 -6.09 -15.26 3.76
C THR A 276 -4.94 -15.78 2.88
N SER A 277 -5.19 -16.27 1.67
CA SER A 277 -4.13 -16.77 0.79
C SER A 277 -3.17 -15.63 0.39
N HIS A 278 -3.71 -14.45 0.11
CA HIS A 278 -2.91 -13.28 -0.26
C HIS A 278 -2.02 -12.76 0.86
N ILE A 279 -2.49 -12.75 2.12
CA ILE A 279 -1.71 -12.24 3.26
C ILE A 279 -0.77 -13.29 3.86
N LEU A 280 -1.06 -14.59 3.71
CA LEU A 280 -0.17 -15.66 4.16
C LEU A 280 0.97 -15.92 3.18
N TYR A 281 0.76 -15.71 1.89
CA TYR A 281 1.78 -16.02 0.88
C TYR A 281 3.12 -15.28 1.11
N PRO A 282 3.17 -13.97 1.43
CA PRO A 282 4.43 -13.30 1.74
C PRO A 282 5.08 -13.77 3.05
N LEU A 283 4.28 -14.28 4.00
CA LEU A 283 4.75 -14.79 5.29
C LEU A 283 5.27 -16.24 5.21
N ALA A 284 4.80 -17.01 4.23
CA ALA A 284 5.30 -18.36 3.96
C ALA A 284 6.76 -18.33 3.48
N GLY A 285 7.57 -19.26 3.98
CA GLY A 285 8.98 -19.43 3.61
C GLY A 285 9.29 -20.80 3.01
N PRO A 286 10.58 -21.18 2.97
CA PRO A 286 11.05 -22.41 2.31
C PRO A 286 10.89 -23.67 3.16
N GLU A 287 10.23 -23.59 4.31
CA GLU A 287 10.12 -24.71 5.26
C GLU A 287 9.34 -25.89 4.67
N GLU A 288 9.81 -27.11 4.94
CA GLU A 288 9.13 -28.33 4.52
C GLU A 288 7.91 -28.60 5.41
N LEU A 289 6.72 -28.51 4.81
CA LEU A 289 5.46 -28.89 5.46
C LEU A 289 5.14 -30.38 5.24
N ASP A 290 4.69 -31.05 6.29
CA ASP A 290 4.18 -32.43 6.17
C ASP A 290 2.80 -32.49 5.50
N LEU A 291 2.29 -33.71 5.25
CA LEU A 291 1.02 -33.90 4.56
C LEU A 291 -0.18 -33.36 5.37
N ASP A 292 -0.13 -33.45 6.70
CA ASP A 292 -1.21 -33.03 7.58
C ASP A 292 -1.27 -31.50 7.66
N GLU A 293 -0.09 -30.84 7.71
CA GLU A 293 0.08 -29.40 7.63
C GLU A 293 -0.40 -28.83 6.28
N LYS A 294 -0.10 -29.53 5.17
CA LYS A 294 -0.56 -29.16 3.82
C LYS A 294 -2.07 -29.34 3.63
N THR A 295 -2.67 -30.34 4.28
CA THR A 295 -4.08 -30.66 4.04
C THR A 295 -4.99 -29.53 4.54
N GLY A 296 -5.66 -28.86 3.60
CA GLY A 296 -6.57 -27.75 3.90
C GLY A 296 -5.97 -26.37 3.62
N MET A 297 -4.64 -26.27 3.53
CA MET A 297 -3.91 -25.09 3.12
C MET A 297 -4.08 -24.82 1.62
N ASP A 298 -4.05 -23.55 1.23
CA ASP A 298 -3.99 -23.17 -0.18
C ASP A 298 -2.68 -23.70 -0.83
N PRO A 299 -2.74 -24.43 -1.96
CA PRO A 299 -1.56 -24.95 -2.65
C PRO A 299 -0.48 -23.91 -2.91
N ASP A 300 -0.85 -22.67 -3.23
CA ASP A 300 0.11 -21.61 -3.57
C ASP A 300 1.05 -21.27 -2.41
N LEU A 301 0.67 -21.61 -1.16
CA LEU A 301 1.48 -21.38 0.03
C LEU A 301 2.62 -22.37 0.22
N TRP A 302 2.58 -23.54 -0.44
CA TRP A 302 3.57 -24.61 -0.23
C TRP A 302 4.10 -25.24 -1.52
N LEU A 303 3.49 -24.96 -2.67
CA LEU A 303 3.88 -25.56 -3.95
C LEU A 303 5.30 -25.21 -4.40
N GLN A 304 5.80 -24.04 -4.01
CA GLN A 304 7.16 -23.57 -4.34
C GLN A 304 8.26 -24.25 -3.50
N GLY A 305 7.89 -24.89 -2.38
CA GLY A 305 8.83 -25.59 -1.50
C GLY A 305 10.08 -24.76 -1.19
N PRO A 306 11.30 -25.29 -1.44
CA PRO A 306 12.56 -24.63 -1.07
C PRO A 306 12.85 -23.34 -1.85
N ASP A 307 12.22 -23.12 -3.01
CA ASP A 307 12.40 -21.90 -3.81
C ASP A 307 11.59 -20.72 -3.26
N LYS A 308 10.71 -20.96 -2.28
CA LYS A 308 9.87 -19.91 -1.69
C LYS A 308 10.70 -18.98 -0.79
N ALA A 309 10.87 -17.74 -1.22
CA ALA A 309 11.42 -16.68 -0.37
C ALA A 309 10.31 -16.05 0.50
N ARG A 310 10.57 -15.94 1.81
CA ARG A 310 9.75 -15.16 2.75
C ARG A 310 10.00 -13.67 2.54
N GLU A 311 8.99 -12.84 2.83
CA GLU A 311 9.11 -11.37 2.77
C GLU A 311 10.27 -10.86 3.64
N VAL A 312 11.17 -10.09 3.03
CA VAL A 312 12.35 -9.53 3.69
C VAL A 312 12.02 -8.20 4.38
N ASP A 313 11.07 -7.43 3.87
CA ASP A 313 10.67 -6.14 4.46
C ASP A 313 9.90 -6.34 5.78
N THR A 314 10.55 -6.00 6.89
CA THR A 314 9.97 -6.13 8.25
C THR A 314 8.65 -5.39 8.40
N THR A 315 8.53 -4.17 7.84
CA THR A 315 7.28 -3.39 7.88
C THR A 315 6.14 -4.11 7.15
N THR A 316 6.41 -4.71 5.98
CA THR A 316 5.44 -5.51 5.25
C THR A 316 5.00 -6.73 6.07
N ARG A 317 5.94 -7.47 6.69
CA ARG A 317 5.59 -8.59 7.58
C ARG A 317 4.69 -8.14 8.73
N LEU A 318 5.05 -7.05 9.41
CA LEU A 318 4.28 -6.48 10.52
C LEU A 318 2.83 -6.15 10.09
N HIS A 319 2.66 -5.42 8.99
CA HIS A 319 1.33 -5.06 8.49
C HIS A 319 0.46 -6.29 8.18
N LEU A 320 1.05 -7.34 7.59
CA LEU A 320 0.33 -8.57 7.25
C LEU A 320 -0.09 -9.34 8.51
N VAL A 321 0.79 -9.45 9.50
CA VAL A 321 0.48 -10.09 10.79
C VAL A 321 -0.59 -9.29 11.55
N GLU A 322 -0.50 -7.96 11.57
CA GLU A 322 -1.55 -7.10 12.14
C GLU A 322 -2.89 -7.24 11.40
N ALA A 323 -2.88 -7.42 10.07
CA ALA A 323 -4.10 -7.69 9.31
C ALA A 323 -4.74 -9.02 9.74
N ILE A 324 -3.94 -10.07 9.97
CA ILE A 324 -4.42 -11.37 10.51
C ILE A 324 -4.99 -11.18 11.92
N LEU A 325 -4.31 -10.42 12.78
CA LEU A 325 -4.74 -10.16 14.14
C LEU A 325 -6.09 -9.44 14.19
N LEU A 326 -6.27 -8.42 13.34
CA LEU A 326 -7.55 -7.72 13.20
C LEU A 326 -8.66 -8.68 12.77
N LEU A 327 -8.40 -9.55 11.80
CA LEU A 327 -9.37 -10.57 11.38
C LEU A 327 -9.69 -11.56 12.50
N CYS A 328 -8.70 -12.01 13.28
CA CYS A 328 -8.92 -12.85 14.47
C CYS A 328 -9.84 -12.17 15.51
N ALA A 329 -9.66 -10.86 15.71
CA ALA A 329 -10.43 -10.07 16.66
C ALA A 329 -11.90 -9.84 16.23
N THR A 330 -12.22 -9.96 14.94
CA THR A 330 -13.61 -9.74 14.44
C THR A 330 -14.62 -10.77 14.95
N GLY A 331 -14.17 -11.96 15.38
CA GLY A 331 -15.01 -12.94 16.06
C GLY A 331 -14.75 -14.40 15.67
N ARG A 332 -15.54 -15.29 16.28
CA ARG A 332 -15.40 -16.75 16.17
C ARG A 332 -15.35 -17.26 14.73
N ARG A 333 -16.28 -16.82 13.87
CA ARG A 333 -16.35 -17.29 12.47
C ARG A 333 -15.09 -16.95 11.66
N SER A 334 -14.49 -15.80 11.92
CA SER A 334 -13.24 -15.40 11.26
C SER A 334 -12.08 -16.26 11.75
N ARG A 335 -11.98 -16.52 13.06
CA ARG A 335 -11.00 -17.46 13.61
C ARG A 335 -11.16 -18.87 13.06
N GLU A 336 -12.39 -19.38 12.98
CA GLU A 336 -12.68 -20.67 12.35
C GLU A 336 -12.16 -20.73 10.91
N THR A 337 -12.41 -19.67 10.11
CA THR A 337 -11.93 -19.58 8.74
C THR A 337 -10.39 -19.57 8.66
N LEU A 338 -9.72 -18.80 9.52
CA LEU A 338 -8.25 -18.73 9.58
C LEU A 338 -7.62 -20.05 10.05
N ARG A 339 -8.22 -20.74 11.05
CA ARG A 339 -7.80 -22.08 11.48
C ARG A 339 -7.90 -23.09 10.33
N LEU A 340 -9.02 -23.09 9.61
CA LEU A 340 -9.24 -23.97 8.45
C LEU A 340 -8.27 -23.69 7.30
N ALA A 341 -7.82 -22.44 7.15
CA ALA A 341 -6.80 -22.04 6.18
C ALA A 341 -5.36 -22.35 6.63
N ARG A 342 -5.17 -23.04 7.76
CA ARG A 342 -3.86 -23.40 8.32
C ARG A 342 -2.98 -22.19 8.66
N THR A 343 -3.58 -21.04 9.00
CA THR A 343 -2.84 -19.81 9.36
C THR A 343 -1.81 -20.04 10.47
N TYR A 344 -2.14 -20.84 11.49
CA TYR A 344 -1.21 -21.14 12.59
C TYR A 344 0.09 -21.78 12.10
N VAL A 345 0.04 -22.67 11.09
CA VAL A 345 1.21 -23.35 10.56
C VAL A 345 2.18 -22.33 9.97
N ILE A 346 1.69 -21.44 9.10
CA ILE A 346 2.52 -20.39 8.49
C ILE A 346 3.11 -19.46 9.54
N LEU A 347 2.31 -19.01 10.51
CA LEU A 347 2.78 -18.12 11.56
C LEU A 347 3.83 -18.77 12.47
N LYS A 348 3.67 -20.06 12.79
CA LYS A 348 4.66 -20.84 13.56
C LYS A 348 6.03 -20.85 12.86
N TYR A 349 6.09 -21.18 11.57
CA TYR A 349 7.36 -21.20 10.84
C TYR A 349 7.92 -19.80 10.60
N CYS A 350 7.05 -18.79 10.43
CA CYS A 350 7.47 -17.39 10.35
C CYS A 350 8.19 -16.96 11.64
N ASP A 351 7.57 -17.20 12.80
CA ASP A 351 8.10 -16.83 14.13
C ASP A 351 9.42 -17.52 14.45
N MET A 352 9.60 -18.79 14.06
CA MET A 352 10.85 -19.53 14.27
C MET A 352 12.08 -18.90 13.61
N THR A 353 11.87 -18.04 12.60
CA THR A 353 12.93 -17.36 11.85
C THR A 353 12.87 -15.84 12.00
N GLU A 354 11.92 -15.32 12.78
CA GLU A 354 11.74 -13.87 12.92
C GLU A 354 12.73 -13.31 13.94
N GLU A 355 13.41 -12.24 13.54
CA GLU A 355 14.38 -11.53 14.39
C GLU A 355 13.80 -10.22 14.93
N ASP A 356 12.75 -9.68 14.31
CA ASP A 356 12.09 -8.46 14.75
C ASP A 356 11.08 -8.72 15.86
N GLU A 357 11.37 -8.19 17.05
CA GLU A 357 10.55 -8.35 18.26
C GLU A 357 9.10 -7.86 18.07
N PRO A 358 8.83 -6.65 17.52
CA PRO A 358 7.46 -6.22 17.22
C PRO A 358 6.67 -7.18 16.32
N VAL A 359 7.30 -7.77 15.29
CA VAL A 359 6.64 -8.76 14.44
C VAL A 359 6.34 -10.03 15.24
N SER A 360 7.32 -10.58 15.96
CA SER A 360 7.13 -11.79 16.77
C SER A 360 6.05 -11.61 17.86
N GLU A 361 5.98 -10.45 18.51
CA GLU A 361 4.89 -10.14 19.45
C GLU A 361 3.50 -10.24 18.80
N ARG A 362 3.33 -9.63 17.62
CA ARG A 362 2.04 -9.68 16.90
C ARG A 362 1.73 -11.09 16.41
N ILE A 363 2.73 -11.89 16.03
CA ILE A 363 2.54 -13.30 15.69
C ILE A 363 2.04 -14.07 16.91
N ASN A 364 2.67 -13.88 18.07
CA ASN A 364 2.27 -14.53 19.32
C ASN A 364 0.82 -14.20 19.71
N GLU A 365 0.38 -12.94 19.54
CA GLU A 365 -1.02 -12.56 19.74
C GLU A 365 -1.98 -13.28 18.78
N CYS A 366 -1.63 -13.39 17.50
CA CYS A 366 -2.41 -14.17 16.53
C CYS A 366 -2.52 -15.63 16.96
N VAL A 367 -1.41 -16.25 17.38
CA VAL A 367 -1.37 -17.64 17.85
C VAL A 367 -2.27 -17.83 19.06
N GLN A 368 -2.29 -16.89 20.01
CA GLN A 368 -3.20 -16.96 21.16
C GLN A 368 -4.67 -16.97 20.74
N TYR A 369 -5.07 -16.16 19.76
CA TYR A 369 -6.43 -16.22 19.22
C TYR A 369 -6.74 -17.54 18.51
N LEU A 370 -5.78 -18.07 17.74
CA LEU A 370 -6.00 -19.26 16.92
C LEU A 370 -6.00 -20.56 17.74
N ARG A 371 -5.24 -20.62 18.85
CA ARG A 371 -5.13 -21.83 19.69
C ARG A 371 -6.14 -21.89 20.83
N ARG A 372 -6.69 -20.76 21.27
CA ARG A 372 -7.70 -20.77 22.34
C ARG A 372 -9.02 -21.32 21.82
N ASP A 373 -9.65 -22.15 22.65
CA ASP A 373 -11.02 -22.58 22.44
C ASP A 373 -12.01 -21.43 22.64
N GLU A 374 -13.16 -21.59 21.99
CA GLU A 374 -14.22 -20.59 22.02
C GLU A 374 -14.96 -20.69 23.36
N GLU A 375 -15.41 -19.56 23.91
CA GLU A 375 -16.14 -19.55 25.18
C GLU A 375 -17.38 -20.47 25.10
N GLY A 376 -17.54 -21.35 26.09
CA GLY A 376 -18.63 -22.32 26.16
C GLY A 376 -18.45 -23.58 25.30
N THR A 377 -17.24 -23.84 24.78
CA THR A 377 -16.89 -25.09 24.08
C THR A 377 -16.02 -26.02 24.93
N GLU A 378 -15.99 -27.30 24.57
CA GLU A 378 -15.12 -28.28 25.22
C GLU A 378 -13.64 -28.02 24.91
N GLU A 379 -12.75 -28.42 25.82
CA GLU A 379 -11.31 -28.33 25.65
C GLU A 379 -10.86 -29.12 24.41
N GLY A 380 -10.05 -28.51 23.56
CA GLY A 380 -9.58 -29.07 22.29
C GLY A 380 -10.60 -28.98 21.15
N SER A 381 -11.73 -28.27 21.33
CA SER A 381 -12.74 -28.12 20.27
C SER A 381 -12.19 -27.45 19.01
N SER A 382 -11.25 -26.52 19.13
CA SER A 382 -10.62 -25.83 18.01
C SER A 382 -9.78 -26.78 17.15
N ASP A 383 -9.01 -27.65 17.80
CA ASP A 383 -8.16 -28.64 17.12
C ASP A 383 -9.02 -29.73 16.48
N ASN A 384 -10.01 -30.26 17.22
CA ASN A 384 -10.98 -31.22 16.72
C ASN A 384 -11.72 -30.73 15.47
N MET A 385 -12.10 -29.45 15.42
CA MET A 385 -12.74 -28.84 14.26
C MET A 385 -11.84 -28.92 13.01
N VAL A 386 -10.56 -28.60 13.15
CA VAL A 386 -9.61 -28.64 12.04
C VAL A 386 -9.37 -30.09 11.60
N GLU A 387 -9.20 -31.01 12.53
CA GLU A 387 -9.05 -32.45 12.24
C GLU A 387 -10.27 -33.03 11.51
N GLU A 388 -11.49 -32.70 11.96
CA GLU A 388 -12.72 -33.17 11.32
C GLU A 388 -12.84 -32.65 9.89
N ALA A 389 -12.55 -31.36 9.67
CA ALA A 389 -12.55 -30.76 8.34
C ALA A 389 -11.50 -31.40 7.42
N THR A 390 -10.31 -31.68 7.96
CA THR A 390 -9.21 -32.36 7.27
C THR A 390 -9.62 -33.76 6.83
N ARG A 391 -10.19 -34.55 7.76
CA ARG A 391 -10.69 -35.90 7.49
C ARG A 391 -11.77 -35.91 6.41
N LYS A 392 -12.73 -34.97 6.48
CA LYS A 392 -13.79 -34.83 5.46
C LYS A 392 -13.21 -34.51 4.08
N ARG A 393 -12.22 -33.61 3.99
CA ARG A 393 -11.55 -33.28 2.71
C ARG A 393 -10.82 -34.49 2.12
N LEU A 394 -10.08 -35.23 2.94
CA LEU A 394 -9.38 -36.45 2.48
C LEU A 394 -10.37 -37.51 1.97
N GLN A 395 -11.49 -37.71 2.67
CA GLN A 395 -12.56 -38.63 2.22
C GLN A 395 -13.17 -38.20 0.87
N LEU A 396 -13.42 -36.90 0.68
CA LEU A 396 -13.92 -36.35 -0.59
C LEU A 396 -12.92 -36.58 -1.74
N THR A 397 -11.63 -36.35 -1.51
CA THR A 397 -10.58 -36.58 -2.52
C THR A 397 -10.44 -38.06 -2.87
N MET A 398 -10.54 -38.96 -1.88
CA MET A 398 -10.53 -40.40 -2.14
C MET A 398 -11.77 -40.85 -2.93
N ALA A 399 -12.94 -40.30 -2.61
CA ALA A 399 -14.18 -40.61 -3.33
C ALA A 399 -14.16 -40.11 -4.78
N SER A 400 -13.65 -38.91 -5.05
CA SER A 400 -13.53 -38.39 -6.43
C SER A 400 -12.54 -39.20 -7.29
N THR A 401 -11.45 -39.69 -6.69
CA THR A 401 -10.46 -40.55 -7.36
C THR A 401 -11.04 -41.94 -7.70
N GLN A 402 -11.92 -42.48 -6.85
CA GLN A 402 -12.62 -43.75 -7.11
C GLN A 402 -13.73 -43.65 -8.17
N VAL A 403 -14.33 -42.47 -8.37
CA VAL A 403 -15.33 -42.25 -9.43
C VAL A 403 -14.66 -42.03 -10.79
N GLY A 404 -13.54 -41.29 -10.85
CA GLY A 404 -12.78 -41.09 -12.10
C GLY A 404 -12.10 -42.36 -12.63
N SER A 405 -11.71 -43.29 -11.75
CA SER A 405 -11.19 -44.60 -12.15
C SER A 405 -12.26 -45.57 -12.65
N LYS A 406 -13.54 -45.37 -12.28
CA LYS A 406 -14.66 -46.15 -12.84
C LYS A 406 -15.11 -45.65 -14.22
N SER A 407 -15.01 -44.35 -14.52
CA SER A 407 -15.37 -43.84 -15.85
C SER A 407 -14.33 -44.10 -16.94
N ALA A 408 -13.07 -44.35 -16.57
CA ALA A 408 -12.02 -44.74 -17.51
C ALA A 408 -12.09 -46.22 -17.91
N ALA A 409 -12.83 -47.06 -17.17
CA ALA A 409 -12.99 -48.48 -17.44
C ALA A 409 -14.15 -48.81 -18.41
N ASP A 410 -14.99 -47.83 -18.76
CA ASP A 410 -16.16 -48.02 -19.63
C ASP A 410 -15.91 -47.61 -21.11
N TYR A 411 -14.68 -47.24 -21.48
CA TYR A 411 -14.32 -46.87 -22.87
C TYR A 411 -13.55 -47.96 -23.64
N ASP A 412 -13.23 -49.09 -23.02
CA ASP A 412 -12.48 -50.19 -23.66
C ASP A 412 -13.37 -51.33 -24.22
N ASP A 413 -14.71 -51.19 -24.18
CA ASP A 413 -15.64 -52.16 -24.79
C ASP A 413 -16.49 -51.49 -25.90
N VAL A 414 -15.87 -51.16 -27.02
CA VAL A 414 -16.57 -50.99 -28.31
C VAL A 414 -15.72 -51.63 -29.42
N ASP A 415 -15.93 -52.92 -29.64
CA ASP A 415 -15.57 -53.66 -30.86
C ASP A 415 -16.78 -53.68 -31.84
#